data_AF-B7ND74-F1
#
_entry.id   AF-B7ND74-F1
#
_cell.length_a   1.000
_cell.length_b   1.000
_cell.length_c   1.000
_cell.angle_alpha   90.00
_cell.angle_beta   90.00
_cell.angle_gamma   90.00
#
_symmetry.space_group_name_H-M   'P 1'
#
loop_
_entity.id
_entity.type
_entity.pdbx_description
1 polymer ?
#
loop_
_entity_poly.entity_id
_entity_poly.type
_entity_poly.pdbx_seq_one_letter_code
_entity_poly.pdbx_strand_id
1 'polypeptide(L)'
;MQPRLLLRICFSRRTLKIGCLLLLIAGATIFIADRVMVNTSKQLTWSDVNAVPARNVGLLLGARPGNRYFTRRIDTAAALYHAGKVKWLLVSGDNGRKNYDEASGMQQALIAKGVPAKVIFCDYAGFSTLDSVVRAKKVFGENHITIISQEFHNQRAIWLAKQYGIDAIGFNAPDLNMKHGFYTQLREKLARVSAVIDAKILHRQPKYLGPSVMIGPFSEHGCPAQK
;
A
#
# COMPACT_ATOMS: atom_id res chain seq x y z
N MET A 1 -47.27 15.29 37.40
CA MET A 1 -46.73 14.23 36.52
C MET A 1 -45.76 14.87 35.53
N GLN A 2 -44.45 14.62 35.66
CA GLN A 2 -43.47 14.82 34.58
C GLN A 2 -43.52 13.61 33.62
N PRO A 3 -43.18 13.76 32.32
CA PRO A 3 -41.77 13.70 31.86
C PRO A 3 -41.44 14.81 30.84
N ARG A 4 -40.35 15.58 31.00
CA ARG A 4 -38.99 15.26 30.50
C ARG A 4 -38.99 14.68 29.09
N LEU A 5 -38.59 15.45 28.07
CA LEU A 5 -37.46 15.15 27.16
C LEU A 5 -37.35 16.17 25.99
N LEU A 6 -37.10 17.45 26.27
CA LEU A 6 -36.55 18.34 25.24
C LEU A 6 -35.04 18.42 25.47
N LEU A 7 -34.31 17.65 24.65
CA LEU A 7 -32.86 17.56 24.63
C LEU A 7 -32.27 18.93 24.21
N ARG A 8 -32.17 19.87 25.15
CA ARG A 8 -31.42 21.11 24.96
C ARG A 8 -29.95 20.75 24.89
N ILE A 9 -29.41 20.60 23.69
CA ILE A 9 -27.97 20.60 23.45
C ILE A 9 -27.46 22.02 23.74
N CYS A 10 -27.33 22.35 25.02
CA CYS A 10 -26.67 23.56 25.48
C CYS A 10 -25.17 23.30 25.37
N PHE A 11 -24.56 23.63 24.23
CA PHE A 11 -23.11 23.65 24.08
C PHE A 11 -22.55 24.70 25.06
N SER A 12 -22.12 24.25 26.24
CA SER A 12 -21.39 25.11 27.18
C SER A 12 -20.14 25.65 26.47
N ARG A 13 -19.74 26.89 26.74
CA ARG A 13 -18.48 27.45 26.23
C ARG A 13 -17.28 26.52 26.50
N ARG A 14 -17.34 25.70 27.56
CA ARG A 14 -16.35 24.65 27.86
C ARG A 14 -16.40 23.48 26.88
N THR A 15 -17.57 22.96 26.51
CA THR A 15 -17.68 21.85 25.55
C THR A 15 -17.27 22.30 24.14
N LEU A 16 -17.55 23.55 23.76
CA LEU A 16 -17.07 24.12 22.51
C LEU A 16 -15.54 24.22 22.47
N LYS A 17 -14.92 24.73 23.55
CA LYS A 17 -13.45 24.82 23.67
C LYS A 17 -12.77 23.45 23.59
N ILE A 18 -13.32 22.45 24.30
CA ILE A 18 -12.81 21.07 24.24
C ILE A 18 -12.96 20.51 22.83
N GLY A 19 -14.11 20.72 22.18
CA GLY A 19 -14.33 20.31 20.79
C GLY A 19 -13.33 20.93 19.82
N CYS A 20 -13.10 22.25 19.91
CA CYS A 20 -12.09 22.93 19.10
C CYS A 20 -10.68 22.41 19.35
N LEU A 21 -10.30 22.16 20.61
CA LEU A 21 -9.00 21.60 20.95
C LEU A 21 -8.81 20.19 20.35
N LEU A 22 -9.81 19.32 20.45
CA LEU A 22 -9.77 17.97 19.87
C LEU A 22 -9.64 18.02 18.35
N LEU A 23 -10.35 18.93 17.68
CA LEU A 23 -10.23 19.15 16.24
C LEU A 23 -8.84 19.65 15.83
N LEU A 24 -8.25 20.57 16.61
CA LEU A 24 -6.88 21.04 16.39
C LEU A 24 -5.86 19.90 16.54
N ILE A 25 -5.99 19.08 17.59
CA ILE A 25 -5.12 17.92 17.79
C ILE A 25 -5.26 16.95 16.61
N ALA A 26 -6.49 16.60 16.21
CA ALA A 26 -6.73 15.70 15.08
C ALA A 26 -6.13 16.25 13.78
N GLY A 27 -6.30 17.54 13.51
CA GLY A 27 -5.70 18.22 12.36
C GLY A 27 -4.17 18.17 12.39
N ALA A 28 -3.56 18.45 13.56
CA ALA A 28 -2.12 18.37 13.74
C ALA A 28 -1.59 16.95 13.55
N THR A 29 -2.27 15.93 14.08
CA THR A 29 -1.88 14.52 13.89
C THR A 29 -1.89 14.12 12.42
N ILE A 30 -2.93 14.49 11.67
CA ILE A 30 -3.01 14.24 10.23
C ILE A 30 -1.85 14.93 9.51
N PHE A 31 -1.61 16.20 9.81
CA PHE A 31 -0.53 16.98 9.20
C PHE A 31 0.86 16.39 9.49
N ILE A 32 1.13 16.03 10.75
CA ILE A 32 2.41 15.45 11.15
C ILE A 32 2.61 14.09 10.48
N ALA A 33 1.60 13.21 10.46
CA ALA A 33 1.70 11.91 9.81
C ALA A 33 2.02 12.05 8.31
N ASP A 34 1.34 12.98 7.63
CA ASP A 34 1.59 13.31 6.23
C ASP A 34 3.04 13.77 5.99
N ARG A 35 3.49 14.76 6.77
CA ARG A 35 4.84 15.34 6.65
C ARG A 35 5.93 14.33 6.93
N VAL A 36 5.75 13.48 7.94
CA VAL A 36 6.71 12.42 8.28
C VAL A 36 6.86 11.42 7.13
N MET A 37 5.75 10.99 6.51
CA MET A 37 5.82 10.03 5.40
C MET A 37 6.45 10.65 4.15
N VAL A 38 6.05 11.86 3.78
CA VAL A 38 6.63 12.60 2.64
C VAL A 38 8.13 12.84 2.85
N ASN A 39 8.53 13.29 4.04
CA ASN A 39 9.93 13.55 4.33
C ASN A 39 10.78 12.27 4.33
N THR A 40 10.25 11.17 4.87
CA THR A 40 10.93 9.87 4.90
C THR A 40 11.17 9.31 3.50
N SER A 41 10.31 9.62 2.54
CA SER A 41 10.32 9.04 1.18
C SER A 41 10.87 9.96 0.09
N LYS A 42 11.23 11.21 0.42
CA LYS A 42 11.65 12.26 -0.53
C LYS A 42 12.77 11.85 -1.49
N GLN A 43 13.68 10.98 -1.04
CA GLN A 43 14.81 10.47 -1.84
C GLN A 43 14.71 8.97 -2.15
N LEU A 44 13.57 8.36 -1.83
CA LEU A 44 13.34 6.93 -2.01
C LEU A 44 12.26 6.66 -3.05
N THR A 45 11.74 7.69 -3.73
CA THR A 45 10.73 7.56 -4.78
C THR A 45 11.30 7.96 -6.13
N TRP A 46 10.93 7.22 -7.16
CA TRP A 46 11.43 7.35 -8.52
C TRP A 46 10.27 7.38 -9.51
N SER A 47 10.43 8.11 -10.60
CA SER A 47 9.44 8.16 -11.69
C SER A 47 10.06 7.88 -13.06
N ASP A 48 11.39 7.83 -13.15
CA ASP A 48 12.13 7.52 -14.36
C ASP A 48 12.69 6.09 -14.28
N VAL A 49 12.25 5.24 -15.20
CA VAL A 49 12.68 3.84 -15.32
C VAL A 49 14.18 3.74 -15.55
N ASN A 50 14.80 4.68 -16.24
CA ASN A 50 16.23 4.63 -16.50
C ASN A 50 17.05 4.94 -15.25
N ALA A 51 16.56 5.85 -14.41
CA ALA A 51 17.26 6.30 -13.21
C ALA A 51 17.05 5.41 -11.97
N VAL A 52 15.93 4.67 -11.88
CA VAL A 52 15.65 3.84 -10.70
C VAL A 52 16.72 2.74 -10.52
N PRO A 53 17.24 2.52 -9.29
CA PRO A 53 18.11 1.39 -8.97
C PRO A 53 17.42 0.05 -9.24
N ALA A 54 18.16 -0.90 -9.82
CA ALA A 54 17.65 -2.26 -10.01
C ALA A 54 17.54 -3.00 -8.66
N ARG A 55 16.45 -3.74 -8.47
CA ARG A 55 16.24 -4.64 -7.32
C ARG A 55 15.71 -5.97 -7.82
N ASN A 56 15.94 -7.07 -7.10
CA ASN A 56 15.47 -8.38 -7.56
C ASN A 56 13.94 -8.43 -7.66
N VAL A 57 13.23 -7.89 -6.65
CA VAL A 57 11.78 -8.01 -6.54
C VAL A 57 11.08 -6.65 -6.60
N GLY A 58 10.08 -6.56 -7.47
CA GLY A 58 9.10 -5.48 -7.50
C GLY A 58 7.83 -5.87 -6.75
N LEU A 59 7.52 -5.20 -5.64
CA LEU A 59 6.26 -5.37 -4.90
C LEU A 59 5.17 -4.49 -5.53
N LEU A 60 4.29 -5.10 -6.33
CA LEU A 60 3.11 -4.44 -6.89
C LEU A 60 1.98 -4.43 -5.85
N LEU A 61 1.63 -3.23 -5.37
CA LEU A 61 0.57 -3.06 -4.37
C LEU A 61 -0.82 -3.15 -5.01
N GLY A 62 -1.73 -3.80 -4.28
CA GLY A 62 -3.10 -4.12 -4.68
C GLY A 62 -3.88 -2.96 -5.28
N ALA A 63 -4.39 -3.19 -6.48
CA ALA A 63 -5.43 -2.39 -7.12
C ALA A 63 -6.49 -3.33 -7.68
N ARG A 64 -7.75 -3.00 -7.49
CA ARG A 64 -8.87 -3.76 -8.04
C ARG A 64 -8.98 -3.54 -9.56
N PRO A 65 -9.22 -4.59 -10.38
CA PRO A 65 -9.64 -4.41 -11.77
C PRO A 65 -10.83 -3.44 -11.89
N GLY A 66 -10.77 -2.52 -12.85
CA GLY A 66 -11.74 -1.42 -12.97
C GLY A 66 -11.50 -0.22 -12.05
N ASN A 67 -10.53 -0.29 -11.11
CA ASN A 67 -10.04 0.88 -10.41
C ASN A 67 -9.24 1.77 -11.37
N ARG A 68 -9.42 3.09 -11.24
CA ARG A 68 -8.74 4.10 -12.08
C ARG A 68 -7.20 4.04 -12.05
N TYR A 69 -6.61 3.47 -11.00
CA TYR A 69 -5.16 3.28 -10.84
C TYR A 69 -4.64 1.95 -11.37
N PHE A 70 -5.52 0.97 -11.61
CA PHE A 70 -5.16 -0.42 -11.92
C PHE A 70 -4.21 -0.51 -13.11
N THR A 71 -4.67 -0.07 -14.28
CA THR A 71 -3.92 -0.16 -15.53
C THR A 71 -2.56 0.50 -15.44
N ARG A 72 -2.48 1.67 -14.79
CA ARG A 72 -1.22 2.41 -14.63
C ARG A 72 -0.21 1.66 -13.78
N ARG A 73 -0.64 0.99 -12.71
CA ARG A 73 0.26 0.17 -11.89
C ARG A 73 0.75 -1.07 -12.64
N ILE A 74 -0.14 -1.71 -13.40
CA ILE A 74 0.21 -2.87 -14.24
C ILE A 74 1.22 -2.47 -15.32
N ASP A 75 0.95 -1.39 -16.05
CA ASP A 75 1.84 -0.87 -17.08
C ASP A 75 3.22 -0.52 -16.49
N THR A 76 3.24 0.09 -15.30
CA THR A 76 4.48 0.45 -14.61
C THR A 76 5.27 -0.79 -14.17
N ALA A 77 4.60 -1.79 -13.60
CA ALA A 77 5.25 -3.04 -13.18
C ALA A 77 5.81 -3.82 -14.38
N ALA A 78 5.05 -3.89 -15.48
CA ALA A 78 5.52 -4.49 -16.73
C ALA A 78 6.73 -3.70 -17.30
N ALA A 79 6.70 -2.37 -17.29
CA ALA A 79 7.79 -1.54 -17.77
C ALA A 79 9.09 -1.77 -16.97
N LEU A 80 9.00 -1.86 -15.64
CA LEU A 80 10.17 -2.15 -14.79
C LEU A 80 10.74 -3.54 -15.05
N TYR A 81 9.88 -4.54 -15.28
CA TYR A 81 10.32 -5.88 -15.65
C TYR A 81 11.05 -5.88 -17.01
N HIS A 82 10.42 -5.31 -18.04
CA HIS A 82 10.98 -5.26 -19.39
C HIS A 82 12.28 -4.45 -19.46
N ALA A 83 12.44 -3.44 -18.61
CA ALA A 83 13.67 -2.67 -18.47
C ALA A 83 14.75 -3.35 -17.60
N GLY A 84 14.51 -4.57 -17.11
CA GLY A 84 15.45 -5.30 -16.26
C GLY A 84 15.68 -4.67 -14.88
N LYS A 85 14.81 -3.73 -14.46
CA LYS A 85 14.88 -3.07 -13.16
C LYS A 85 14.36 -3.94 -12.03
N VAL A 86 13.51 -4.91 -12.35
CA VAL A 86 13.11 -6.01 -11.48
C VAL A 86 13.16 -7.34 -12.22
N LYS A 87 13.55 -8.41 -11.52
CA LYS A 87 13.61 -9.77 -12.09
C LYS A 87 12.32 -10.54 -11.83
N TRP A 88 11.70 -10.32 -10.67
CA TRP A 88 10.46 -10.94 -10.25
C TRP A 88 9.46 -9.90 -9.77
N LEU A 89 8.18 -10.18 -9.96
CA LEU A 89 7.09 -9.36 -9.47
C LEU A 89 6.36 -10.11 -8.35
N LEU A 90 6.29 -9.49 -7.17
CA LEU A 90 5.43 -9.91 -6.08
C LEU A 90 4.15 -9.08 -6.14
N VAL A 91 3.04 -9.72 -6.46
CA VAL A 91 1.73 -9.10 -6.68
C VAL A 91 0.89 -9.31 -5.44
N SER A 92 0.72 -8.26 -4.62
CA SER A 92 0.04 -8.35 -3.33
C SER A 92 -1.33 -7.68 -3.36
N GLY A 93 -2.39 -8.43 -3.08
CA GLY A 93 -3.76 -7.94 -3.09
C GLY A 93 -4.67 -8.66 -2.11
N ASP A 94 -5.86 -8.11 -1.90
CA ASP A 94 -6.89 -8.71 -1.04
C ASP A 94 -7.59 -9.87 -1.77
N ASN A 95 -7.72 -11.02 -1.09
CA ASN A 95 -8.49 -12.19 -1.53
C ASN A 95 -9.59 -12.61 -0.52
N GLY A 96 -10.03 -11.70 0.35
CA GLY A 96 -10.89 -11.99 1.49
C GLY A 96 -12.36 -12.23 1.18
N ARG A 97 -12.80 -12.14 -0.08
CA ARG A 97 -14.19 -12.40 -0.49
C ARG A 97 -14.19 -13.36 -1.67
N LYS A 98 -15.13 -14.31 -1.69
CA LYS A 98 -15.26 -15.38 -2.71
C LYS A 98 -15.25 -14.91 -4.17
N ASN A 99 -15.59 -13.65 -4.45
CA ASN A 99 -15.62 -13.06 -5.80
C ASN A 99 -14.60 -11.91 -5.95
N TYR A 100 -13.54 -11.90 -5.14
CA TYR A 100 -12.63 -10.77 -5.02
C TYR A 100 -11.20 -11.27 -4.96
N ASP A 101 -10.58 -11.39 -6.14
CA ASP A 101 -9.19 -11.78 -6.28
C ASP A 101 -8.41 -10.71 -7.04
N GLU A 102 -7.88 -9.75 -6.29
CA GLU A 102 -7.06 -8.69 -6.88
C GLU A 102 -5.74 -9.22 -7.42
N ALA A 103 -5.13 -10.20 -6.75
CA ALA A 103 -3.80 -10.69 -7.09
C ALA A 103 -3.80 -11.45 -8.41
N SER A 104 -4.77 -12.35 -8.64
CA SER A 104 -4.88 -13.04 -9.94
C SER A 104 -5.32 -12.10 -11.05
N GLY A 105 -6.17 -11.10 -10.77
CA GLY A 105 -6.51 -10.07 -11.76
C GLY A 105 -5.28 -9.27 -12.22
N MET A 106 -4.41 -8.89 -11.29
CA MET A 106 -3.14 -8.24 -11.60
C MET A 106 -2.17 -9.19 -12.32
N GLN A 107 -2.08 -10.46 -11.93
CA GLN A 107 -1.26 -11.47 -12.62
C GLN A 107 -1.68 -11.61 -14.09
N GLN A 108 -2.98 -11.80 -14.36
CA GLN A 108 -3.51 -11.93 -15.72
C GLN A 108 -3.22 -10.67 -16.55
N ALA A 109 -3.38 -9.49 -15.97
CA ALA A 109 -3.08 -8.23 -16.64
C ALA A 109 -1.58 -8.06 -16.95
N LEU A 110 -0.68 -8.53 -16.08
CA LEU A 110 0.76 -8.55 -16.34
C LEU A 110 1.15 -9.54 -17.43
N ILE A 111 0.53 -10.73 -17.45
CA ILE A 111 0.72 -11.73 -18.52
C ILE A 111 0.28 -11.15 -19.86
N ALA A 112 -0.87 -10.46 -19.91
CA ALA A 112 -1.34 -9.76 -21.10
C ALA A 112 -0.38 -8.64 -21.56
N LYS A 113 0.51 -8.16 -20.70
CA LYS A 113 1.58 -7.18 -21.00
C LYS A 113 2.92 -7.84 -21.33
N GLY A 114 2.94 -9.15 -21.56
CA GLY A 114 4.12 -9.90 -21.95
C GLY A 114 5.06 -10.28 -20.80
N VAL A 115 4.62 -10.13 -19.54
CA VAL A 115 5.40 -10.62 -18.39
C VAL A 115 5.14 -12.12 -18.22
N PRO A 116 6.16 -13.00 -18.28
CA PRO A 116 5.96 -14.44 -18.13
C PRO A 116 5.33 -14.80 -16.77
N ALA A 117 4.33 -15.68 -16.76
CA ALA A 117 3.68 -16.12 -15.52
C ALA A 117 4.68 -16.64 -14.47
N LYS A 118 5.78 -17.27 -14.92
CA LYS A 118 6.80 -17.85 -14.05
C LYS A 118 7.60 -16.83 -13.21
N VAL A 119 7.58 -15.55 -13.56
CA VAL A 119 8.27 -14.51 -12.79
C VAL A 119 7.33 -13.72 -11.88
N ILE A 120 6.05 -14.08 -11.84
CA ILE A 120 5.01 -13.42 -11.07
C ILE A 120 4.63 -14.31 -9.88
N PHE A 121 4.75 -13.80 -8.67
CA PHE A 121 4.35 -14.45 -7.43
C PHE A 121 3.15 -13.70 -6.84
N CYS A 122 2.13 -14.41 -6.36
CA CYS A 122 0.95 -13.77 -5.75
C CYS A 122 0.99 -13.83 -4.23
N ASP A 123 0.72 -12.70 -3.60
CA ASP A 123 0.34 -12.58 -2.21
C ASP A 123 -1.16 -12.27 -2.09
N TYR A 124 -1.94 -13.27 -1.70
CA TYR A 124 -3.40 -13.17 -1.52
C TYR A 124 -3.83 -12.63 -0.16
N ALA A 125 -2.89 -12.30 0.72
CA ALA A 125 -3.17 -11.79 2.07
C ALA A 125 -2.72 -10.33 2.25
N GLY A 126 -2.73 -9.55 1.16
CA GLY A 126 -2.43 -8.13 1.11
C GLY A 126 -3.58 -7.21 1.53
N PHE A 127 -4.24 -7.49 2.67
CA PHE A 127 -5.44 -6.75 3.12
C PHE A 127 -5.21 -5.27 3.46
N SER A 128 -3.95 -4.89 3.70
CA SER A 128 -3.53 -3.52 3.94
C SER A 128 -2.12 -3.27 3.37
N THR A 129 -1.71 -2.01 3.29
CA THR A 129 -0.33 -1.66 2.93
C THR A 129 0.68 -2.31 3.88
N LEU A 130 0.37 -2.35 5.18
CA LEU A 130 1.23 -3.00 6.18
C LEU A 130 1.34 -4.50 5.90
N ASP A 131 0.22 -5.17 5.65
CA ASP A 131 0.22 -6.60 5.35
C ASP A 131 1.11 -6.90 4.14
N SER A 132 0.92 -6.18 3.03
CA SER A 132 1.70 -6.36 1.80
C SER A 132 3.20 -6.15 2.02
N VAL A 133 3.58 -5.07 2.72
CA VAL A 133 4.99 -4.73 2.95
C VAL A 133 5.66 -5.71 3.90
N VAL A 134 5.02 -6.03 5.03
CA VAL A 134 5.64 -6.91 6.04
C VAL A 134 5.65 -8.36 5.58
N ARG A 135 4.64 -8.80 4.81
CA ARG A 135 4.63 -10.14 4.22
C ARG A 135 5.70 -10.33 3.15
N ALA A 136 6.04 -9.30 2.37
CA ALA A 136 7.17 -9.37 1.44
C ALA A 136 8.44 -9.88 2.15
N LYS A 137 8.73 -9.39 3.36
CA LYS A 137 9.85 -9.91 4.18
C LYS A 137 9.54 -11.25 4.83
N LYS A 138 8.44 -11.36 5.56
CA LYS A 138 8.18 -12.50 6.46
C LYS A 138 7.78 -13.78 5.74
N VAL A 139 7.19 -13.66 4.55
CA VAL A 139 6.62 -14.76 3.78
C VAL A 139 7.43 -15.00 2.54
N PHE A 140 7.84 -13.93 1.86
CA PHE A 140 8.58 -14.05 0.60
C PHE A 140 10.11 -13.90 0.77
N GLY A 141 10.58 -13.64 1.99
CA GLY A 141 12.00 -13.49 2.29
C GLY A 141 12.65 -12.21 1.75
N GLU A 142 11.84 -11.30 1.18
CA GLU A 142 12.34 -10.12 0.47
C GLU A 142 12.49 -8.92 1.38
N ASN A 143 13.74 -8.50 1.58
CA ASN A 143 14.08 -7.35 2.44
C ASN A 143 14.62 -6.14 1.65
N HIS A 144 14.82 -6.28 0.33
CA HIS A 144 15.33 -5.23 -0.57
C HIS A 144 14.45 -5.14 -1.83
N ILE A 145 13.41 -4.31 -1.78
CA ILE A 145 12.30 -4.33 -2.75
C ILE A 145 12.06 -2.98 -3.43
N THR A 146 11.53 -3.01 -4.66
CA THR A 146 10.97 -1.83 -5.33
C THR A 146 9.44 -1.89 -5.23
N ILE A 147 8.84 -0.98 -4.46
CA ILE A 147 7.38 -0.88 -4.29
C ILE A 147 6.78 -0.14 -5.49
N ILE A 148 5.74 -0.69 -6.10
CA ILE A 148 5.14 -0.17 -7.33
C ILE A 148 3.69 0.22 -7.06
N SER A 149 3.42 1.52 -7.07
CA SER A 149 2.10 2.12 -6.87
C SER A 149 2.15 3.62 -7.24
N GLN A 150 1.06 4.36 -7.05
CA GLN A 150 1.08 5.83 -7.07
C GLN A 150 1.97 6.40 -5.96
N GLU A 151 2.51 7.59 -6.19
CA GLU A 151 3.44 8.27 -5.29
C GLU A 151 2.93 8.34 -3.84
N PHE A 152 1.73 8.85 -3.61
CA PHE A 152 1.18 8.97 -2.25
C PHE A 152 1.17 7.63 -1.49
N HIS A 153 0.91 6.53 -2.19
CA HIS A 153 0.85 5.18 -1.63
C HIS A 153 2.25 4.63 -1.40
N ASN A 154 3.18 4.88 -2.33
CA ASN A 154 4.60 4.55 -2.16
C ASN A 154 5.18 5.25 -0.93
N GLN A 155 4.87 6.53 -0.71
CA GLN A 155 5.34 7.28 0.46
C GLN A 155 4.92 6.60 1.78
N ARG A 156 3.65 6.16 1.88
CA ARG A 156 3.17 5.39 3.04
C ARG A 156 3.87 4.03 3.15
N ALA A 157 3.98 3.30 2.04
CA ALA A 157 4.54 1.95 2.04
C ALA A 157 6.04 1.94 2.39
N ILE A 158 6.80 2.92 1.90
CA ILE A 158 8.22 3.14 2.26
C ILE A 158 8.34 3.46 3.76
N TRP A 159 7.48 4.34 4.29
CA TRP A 159 7.51 4.66 5.70
C TRP A 159 7.26 3.43 6.58
N LEU A 160 6.27 2.59 6.20
CA LEU A 160 6.00 1.30 6.84
C LEU A 160 7.21 0.38 6.71
N ALA A 161 7.76 0.20 5.51
CA ALA A 161 8.95 -0.64 5.29
C ALA A 161 10.10 -0.27 6.24
N LYS A 162 10.37 1.02 6.41
CA LYS A 162 11.37 1.52 7.37
C LYS A 162 11.06 1.14 8.81
N GLN A 163 9.80 1.13 9.24
CA GLN A 163 9.42 0.71 10.60
C GLN A 163 9.68 -0.78 10.86
N TYR A 164 9.63 -1.61 9.82
CA TYR A 164 9.83 -3.06 9.91
C TYR A 164 11.21 -3.51 9.42
N GLY A 165 12.15 -2.57 9.26
CA GLY A 165 13.53 -2.85 8.86
C GLY A 165 13.65 -3.47 7.47
N ILE A 166 12.79 -3.03 6.54
CA ILE A 166 12.80 -3.41 5.12
C ILE A 166 13.41 -2.26 4.33
N ASP A 167 14.41 -2.56 3.50
CA ASP A 167 14.94 -1.61 2.55
C ASP A 167 13.99 -1.54 1.34
N ALA A 168 13.28 -0.43 1.21
CA ALA A 168 12.32 -0.19 0.14
C ALA A 168 12.55 1.16 -0.54
N ILE A 169 12.55 1.13 -1.87
CA ILE A 169 12.31 2.29 -2.73
C ILE A 169 10.93 2.17 -3.37
N GLY A 170 10.36 3.27 -3.82
CA GLY A 170 9.10 3.31 -4.55
C GLY A 170 9.31 3.74 -6.00
N PHE A 171 8.59 3.10 -6.91
CA PHE A 171 8.46 3.57 -8.28
C PHE A 171 7.03 4.04 -8.53
N ASN A 172 6.91 5.30 -8.93
CA ASN A 172 5.65 6.02 -9.05
C ASN A 172 5.00 5.68 -10.38
N ALA A 173 3.93 4.89 -10.31
CA ALA A 173 3.01 4.77 -11.43
C ALA A 173 2.40 6.14 -11.72
N PRO A 174 2.26 6.53 -13.00
CA PRO A 174 1.64 7.80 -13.36
C PRO A 174 0.29 7.97 -12.66
N ASP A 175 -0.01 9.20 -12.26
CA ASP A 175 -1.27 9.53 -11.64
C ASP A 175 -2.26 10.11 -12.66
N LEU A 176 -3.54 10.15 -12.31
CA LEU A 176 -4.57 10.80 -13.11
C LEU A 176 -4.54 12.31 -12.86
N ASN A 177 -3.94 13.07 -13.79
CA ASN A 177 -3.96 14.54 -13.88
C ASN A 177 -4.29 15.29 -12.57
N MET A 178 -3.25 15.54 -11.77
CA MET A 178 -3.03 16.54 -10.70
C MET A 178 -4.12 16.84 -9.64
N LYS A 179 -5.30 16.23 -9.65
CA LYS A 179 -6.23 16.30 -8.52
C LYS A 179 -6.81 14.91 -8.27
N HIS A 180 -6.16 14.21 -7.35
CA HIS A 180 -6.83 13.20 -6.54
C HIS A 180 -8.20 13.76 -6.14
N GLY A 181 -9.29 13.06 -6.47
CA GLY A 181 -10.62 13.49 -6.01
C GLY A 181 -10.58 13.70 -4.50
N PHE A 182 -11.31 14.69 -3.99
CA PHE A 182 -11.28 15.07 -2.57
C PHE A 182 -11.38 13.85 -1.63
N TYR A 183 -12.28 12.91 -1.96
CA TYR A 183 -12.44 11.65 -1.22
C TYR A 183 -11.18 10.78 -1.18
N THR A 184 -10.40 10.71 -2.27
CA THR A 184 -9.14 9.96 -2.30
C THR A 184 -8.10 10.60 -1.40
N GLN A 185 -7.98 11.93 -1.43
CA GLN A 185 -7.03 12.65 -0.57
C GLN A 185 -7.37 12.50 0.91
N LEU A 186 -8.67 12.58 1.24
CA LEU A 186 -9.12 12.40 2.60
C LEU A 186 -8.85 10.97 3.09
N ARG A 187 -9.23 9.96 2.29
CA ARG A 187 -8.94 8.55 2.58
C ARG A 187 -7.44 8.33 2.79
N GLU A 188 -6.61 8.94 1.94
CA GLU A 188 -5.17 8.83 2.03
C GLU A 188 -4.63 9.41 3.34
N LYS A 189 -5.05 10.63 3.70
CA LYS A 189 -4.67 11.26 4.97
C LYS A 189 -5.05 10.41 6.18
N LEU A 190 -6.25 9.83 6.18
CA LEU A 190 -6.69 8.92 7.24
C LEU A 190 -5.88 7.62 7.27
N ALA A 191 -5.55 7.07 6.10
CA ALA A 191 -4.71 5.87 5.99
C ALA A 191 -3.28 6.12 6.51
N ARG A 192 -2.73 7.33 6.34
CA ARG A 192 -1.43 7.71 6.91
C ARG A 192 -1.47 7.71 8.44
N VAL A 193 -2.53 8.26 9.04
CA VAL A 193 -2.72 8.21 10.50
C VAL A 193 -2.86 6.77 10.99
N SER A 194 -3.67 5.95 10.32
CA SER A 194 -3.82 4.51 10.64
C SER A 194 -2.47 3.79 10.62
N ALA A 195 -1.66 4.02 9.58
CA ALA A 195 -0.35 3.39 9.48
C ALA A 195 0.60 3.80 10.62
N VAL A 196 0.53 5.05 11.09
CA VAL A 196 1.28 5.48 12.29
C VAL A 196 0.82 4.70 13.52
N ILE A 197 -0.49 4.61 13.75
CA ILE A 197 -1.06 3.87 14.88
C ILE A 197 -0.65 2.39 14.81
N ASP A 198 -0.85 1.75 13.65
CA ASP A 198 -0.54 0.34 13.45
C ASP A 198 0.93 0.02 13.70
N ALA A 199 1.85 0.85 13.20
CA ALA A 199 3.28 0.55 13.28
C ALA A 199 3.94 1.02 14.59
N LYS A 200 3.58 2.21 15.09
CA LYS A 200 4.25 2.82 16.25
C LYS A 200 3.55 2.56 17.58
N ILE A 201 2.24 2.38 17.59
CA ILE A 201 1.46 2.21 18.81
C ILE A 201 1.11 0.75 19.01
N LEU A 202 0.55 0.11 17.97
CA LEU A 202 0.05 -1.26 18.06
C LEU A 202 1.08 -2.32 17.67
N HIS A 203 2.19 -1.93 17.03
CA HIS A 203 3.21 -2.83 16.47
C HIS A 203 2.61 -4.02 15.68
N ARG A 204 1.54 -3.72 14.93
CA ARG A 204 0.68 -4.68 14.25
C ARG A 204 1.50 -5.60 13.33
N GLN A 205 1.16 -6.88 13.31
CA GLN A 205 1.72 -7.86 12.38
C GLN A 205 0.70 -8.20 11.29
N PRO A 206 1.15 -8.80 10.16
CA PRO A 206 0.23 -9.24 9.13
C PRO A 206 -0.87 -10.15 9.66
N LYS A 207 -2.10 -9.95 9.19
CA LYS A 207 -3.24 -10.75 9.65
C LYS A 207 -3.05 -12.25 9.40
N TYR A 208 -2.42 -12.60 8.28
CA TYR A 208 -2.05 -13.96 7.92
C TYR A 208 -0.58 -13.96 7.52
N LEU A 209 0.18 -14.99 7.91
CA LEU A 209 1.56 -15.20 7.48
C LEU A 209 1.67 -16.38 6.50
N GLY A 210 0.96 -17.48 6.74
CA GLY A 210 1.00 -18.63 5.82
C GLY A 210 2.42 -19.26 5.71
N PRO A 211 2.61 -20.23 4.81
CA PRO A 211 3.93 -20.83 4.57
C PRO A 211 4.88 -19.84 3.87
N SER A 212 6.18 -20.00 4.10
CA SER A 212 7.22 -19.25 3.38
C SER A 212 7.26 -19.64 1.90
N VAL A 213 7.44 -18.66 1.02
CA VAL A 213 7.53 -18.82 -0.43
C VAL A 213 8.84 -18.19 -0.90
N MET A 214 9.76 -19.00 -1.41
CA MET A 214 11.02 -18.50 -1.96
C MET A 214 10.79 -17.89 -3.34
N ILE A 215 11.22 -16.65 -3.55
CA ILE A 215 11.26 -16.05 -4.89
C ILE A 215 12.62 -16.35 -5.52
N GLY A 216 12.62 -17.00 -6.68
CA GLY A 216 13.85 -17.36 -7.36
C GLY A 216 13.63 -18.25 -8.59
N PRO A 217 14.70 -18.66 -9.28
CA PRO A 217 14.64 -19.50 -10.47
C PRO A 217 14.29 -20.98 -10.18
N PHE A 218 14.34 -21.41 -8.92
CA PHE A 218 14.11 -22.80 -8.50
C PHE A 218 12.84 -22.99 -7.66
N SER A 219 12.03 -21.96 -7.48
CA SER A 219 10.77 -22.08 -6.75
C SER A 219 9.64 -22.57 -7.65
N GLU A 220 8.61 -23.17 -7.06
CA GLU A 220 7.34 -23.39 -7.75
C GLU A 220 6.84 -22.01 -8.22
N HIS A 221 6.94 -21.80 -9.53
CA HIS A 221 6.72 -20.50 -10.13
C HIS A 221 5.23 -20.21 -10.31
N GLY A 222 4.90 -18.92 -10.32
CA GLY A 222 3.54 -18.47 -10.60
C GLY A 222 2.70 -18.31 -9.34
N CYS A 223 1.45 -17.92 -9.55
CA CYS A 223 0.47 -17.85 -8.49
C CYS A 223 -0.17 -19.24 -8.31
N PRO A 224 -0.22 -19.80 -7.08
CA PRO A 224 -0.78 -21.12 -6.87
C PRO A 224 -2.23 -21.16 -7.36
N ALA A 225 -2.59 -22.23 -8.07
CA ALA A 225 -3.96 -22.44 -8.52
C ALA A 225 -4.90 -22.41 -7.32
N GLN A 226 -5.94 -21.57 -7.38
CA GLN A 226 -6.94 -21.51 -6.33
C GLN A 226 -7.70 -22.84 -6.27
N LYS A 227 -7.71 -23.47 -5.09
CA LYS A 227 -8.59 -24.60 -4.79
C LYS A 227 -9.98 -24.11 -4.42
#